data_AF-A0A6G2Q6U1-F1
#
_entry.id   AF-A0A6G2Q6U1-F1
#
_cell.length_a   1.000
_cell.length_b   1.000
_cell.length_c   1.000
_cell.angle_alpha   90.00
_cell.angle_beta   90.00
_cell.angle_gamma   90.00
#
_symmetry.space_group_name_H-M   'P 1'
#
loop_
_entity.id
_entity.type
_entity.pdbx_description
1 polymer ?
#
loop_
_entity_poly.entity_id
_entity_poly.type
_entity_poly.pdbx_seq_one_letter_code
_entity_poly.pdbx_strand_id
1 'polypeptide(L)'
;TGWLAGSGIELGASGEVVTDARLRASAPDVYAVGDCASFPSSRYGERLLVHHWDNALQGPRTVAAGILGETTAVYDPVPYFWSEQFGRFVQYAGHHAAADRLVWRGDPEGPAWTVCWLRGDRLVALLAVGRPRDLAQGRKLIEAGRPLDARALADPGRPLKDAMTG
;
A
#
# COMPACT_ATOMS: atom_id res chain seq x y z
N THR A 1 -12.81 -8.60 16.06
CA THR A 1 -11.90 -9.44 16.87
C THR A 1 -12.35 -9.63 18.32
N GLY A 2 -13.58 -9.30 18.73
CA GLY A 2 -14.02 -9.46 20.13
C GLY A 2 -13.95 -10.91 20.67
N TRP A 3 -14.00 -11.92 19.80
CA TRP A 3 -13.84 -13.33 20.16
C TRP A 3 -12.43 -13.69 20.67
N LEU A 4 -11.43 -12.83 20.49
CA LEU A 4 -10.07 -13.00 21.00
C LEU A 4 -9.90 -12.52 22.44
N ALA A 5 -10.93 -11.93 23.06
CA ALA A 5 -10.86 -11.44 24.43
C ALA A 5 -10.44 -12.57 25.40
N GLY A 6 -9.40 -12.31 26.20
CA GLY A 6 -8.85 -13.30 27.15
C GLY A 6 -7.90 -14.34 26.54
N SER A 7 -7.64 -14.30 25.23
CA SER A 7 -6.73 -15.28 24.58
C SER A 7 -5.24 -15.05 24.84
N GLY A 8 -4.85 -13.85 25.31
CA GLY A 8 -3.45 -13.43 25.40
C GLY A 8 -2.86 -12.93 24.06
N ILE A 9 -3.63 -12.95 22.97
CA ILE A 9 -3.25 -12.32 21.70
C ILE A 9 -3.27 -10.80 21.86
N GLU A 10 -2.18 -10.14 21.46
CA GLU A 10 -2.07 -8.70 21.48
C GLU A 10 -3.01 -8.08 20.43
N LEU A 11 -3.81 -7.11 20.88
CA LEU A 11 -4.73 -6.34 20.04
C LEU A 11 -4.32 -4.86 20.08
N GLY A 12 -4.42 -4.20 18.93
CA GLY A 12 -4.18 -2.76 18.80
C GLY A 12 -5.40 -1.93 19.21
N ALA A 13 -5.25 -0.61 19.09
CA ALA A 13 -6.26 0.35 19.54
C ALA A 13 -7.60 0.23 18.79
N SER A 14 -7.59 -0.27 17.55
CA SER A 14 -8.80 -0.53 16.76
C SER A 14 -9.30 -1.97 16.92
N GLY A 15 -8.72 -2.73 17.85
CA GLY A 15 -9.00 -4.14 18.11
C GLY A 15 -8.36 -5.10 17.11
N GLU A 16 -7.57 -4.64 16.16
CA GLU A 16 -6.89 -5.50 15.20
C GLU A 16 -5.77 -6.33 15.86
N VAL A 17 -5.48 -7.52 15.34
CA VAL A 17 -4.36 -8.34 15.83
C VAL A 17 -3.04 -7.65 15.51
N VAL A 18 -2.20 -7.51 16.54
CA VAL A 18 -0.82 -7.03 16.40
C VAL A 18 0.07 -8.16 15.92
N THR A 19 0.67 -7.95 14.75
CA THR A 19 1.64 -8.87 14.17
C THR A 19 2.99 -8.22 13.94
N ASP A 20 4.03 -9.05 13.91
CA ASP A 20 5.36 -8.64 13.48
C ASP A 20 5.45 -8.47 11.95
N ALA A 21 6.63 -8.12 11.44
CA ALA A 21 6.87 -7.94 10.00
C ALA A 21 6.72 -9.24 9.18
N ARG A 22 6.50 -10.40 9.81
CA ARG A 22 6.26 -11.70 9.16
C ARG A 22 4.85 -12.24 9.47
N LEU A 23 3.96 -11.37 9.94
CA LEU A 23 2.56 -11.67 10.24
C LEU A 23 2.35 -12.68 11.37
N ARG A 24 3.34 -12.83 12.26
CA ARG A 24 3.22 -13.63 13.50
C ARG A 24 2.52 -12.79 14.56
N ALA A 25 1.53 -13.38 15.24
CA ALA A 25 0.91 -12.77 16.40
C ALA A 25 1.79 -12.92 17.64
N SER A 26 1.36 -12.36 18.78
CA SER A 26 2.11 -12.42 20.04
C SER A 26 2.26 -13.83 20.64
N ALA A 27 1.38 -14.78 20.26
CA ALA A 27 1.47 -16.16 20.71
C ALA A 27 2.33 -17.02 19.75
N PRO A 28 3.11 -17.99 20.28
CA PRO A 28 3.89 -18.92 19.46
C PRO A 28 3.02 -19.66 18.45
N ASP A 29 3.54 -19.81 17.22
CA ASP A 29 2.89 -20.52 16.11
C ASP A 29 1.50 -20.00 15.72
N VAL A 30 1.13 -18.80 16.17
CA VAL A 30 -0.10 -18.10 15.77
C VAL A 30 0.24 -16.99 14.78
N TYR A 31 -0.57 -16.90 13.73
CA TYR A 31 -0.43 -15.91 12.66
C TYR A 31 -1.77 -15.20 12.47
N ALA A 32 -1.73 -13.95 11.98
CA ALA A 32 -2.92 -13.22 11.59
C ALA A 32 -2.72 -12.55 10.23
N VAL A 33 -3.74 -12.61 9.38
CA VAL A 33 -3.69 -12.16 7.99
C VAL A 33 -5.01 -11.52 7.58
N GLY A 34 -4.96 -10.65 6.56
CA GLY A 34 -6.13 -9.94 6.05
C GLY A 34 -6.62 -8.84 6.98
N ASP A 35 -7.91 -8.54 6.90
CA ASP A 35 -8.51 -7.33 7.49
C ASP A 35 -8.40 -7.26 9.02
N CYS A 36 -8.24 -8.39 9.70
CA CYS A 36 -8.09 -8.40 11.16
C CYS A 36 -6.66 -8.16 11.64
N ALA A 37 -5.69 -8.12 10.72
CA ALA A 37 -4.28 -8.10 11.04
C ALA A 37 -3.64 -6.80 10.57
N SER A 38 -2.81 -6.26 11.44
CA SER A 38 -2.02 -5.08 11.13
C SER A 38 -0.56 -5.40 11.35
N PHE A 39 0.32 -4.71 10.63
CA PHE A 39 1.72 -5.08 10.47
C PHE A 39 2.60 -3.83 10.34
N PRO A 40 3.85 -3.85 10.83
CA PRO A 40 4.78 -2.75 10.61
C PRO A 40 5.18 -2.65 9.14
N SER A 41 5.09 -1.47 8.54
CA SER A 41 5.63 -1.20 7.22
C SER A 41 6.92 -0.40 7.32
N SER A 42 8.02 -1.00 6.86
CA SER A 42 9.31 -0.29 6.79
C SER A 42 9.26 0.81 5.73
N ARG A 43 8.49 0.61 4.66
CA ARG A 43 8.28 1.57 3.58
C ARG A 43 7.66 2.88 4.06
N TYR A 44 6.63 2.81 4.91
CA TYR A 44 5.92 4.00 5.38
C TYR A 44 6.38 4.49 6.75
N GLY A 45 7.16 3.67 7.47
CA GLY A 45 7.66 4.00 8.81
C GLY A 45 6.58 3.93 9.88
N GLU A 46 5.48 3.24 9.60
CA GLU A 46 4.31 3.13 10.47
C GLU A 46 3.65 1.76 10.37
N ARG A 47 2.75 1.47 11.31
CA ARG A 47 2.01 0.22 11.35
C ARG A 47 0.73 0.36 10.53
N LEU A 48 0.53 -0.51 9.55
CA LEU A 48 -0.60 -0.46 8.63
C LEU A 48 -1.70 -1.46 9.02
N LEU A 49 -2.94 -1.02 8.90
CA LEU A 49 -4.15 -1.85 8.91
C LEU A 49 -4.85 -1.67 7.55
N VAL A 50 -4.98 -2.74 6.78
CA VAL A 50 -5.48 -2.68 5.39
C VAL A 50 -6.68 -3.60 5.21
N HIS A 51 -7.85 -2.99 5.01
CA HIS A 51 -9.13 -3.68 4.80
C HIS A 51 -9.42 -3.84 3.30
N HIS A 52 -8.72 -4.76 2.64
CA HIS A 52 -8.88 -4.96 1.21
C HIS A 52 -8.52 -6.38 0.77
N TRP A 53 -9.24 -6.87 -0.24
CA TRP A 53 -9.10 -8.24 -0.74
C TRP A 53 -7.67 -8.57 -1.22
N ASP A 54 -6.93 -7.62 -1.81
CA ASP A 54 -5.53 -7.85 -2.22
C ASP A 54 -4.66 -8.13 -1.01
N ASN A 55 -4.82 -7.37 0.08
CA ASN A 55 -4.10 -7.61 1.34
C ASN A 55 -4.47 -8.98 1.95
N ALA A 56 -5.76 -9.31 1.95
CA ALA A 56 -6.24 -10.62 2.39
C ALA A 56 -5.76 -11.78 1.50
N LEU A 57 -5.34 -11.52 0.26
CA LEU A 57 -4.78 -12.52 -0.65
C LEU A 57 -3.25 -12.67 -0.51
N GLN A 58 -2.50 -11.58 -0.33
CA GLN A 58 -1.03 -11.62 -0.28
C GLN A 58 -0.49 -12.07 1.09
N GLY A 59 -1.12 -11.62 2.19
CA GLY A 59 -0.69 -11.96 3.56
C GLY A 59 -0.59 -13.48 3.79
N PRO A 60 -1.65 -14.27 3.51
CA PRO A 60 -1.62 -15.72 3.69
C PRO A 60 -0.51 -16.42 2.91
N ARG A 61 -0.18 -15.95 1.69
CA ARG A 61 0.92 -16.52 0.88
C ARG A 61 2.26 -16.35 1.57
N THR A 62 2.50 -15.18 2.17
CA THR A 62 3.74 -14.89 2.91
C THR A 62 3.85 -15.78 4.15
N VAL A 63 2.76 -15.92 4.90
CA VAL A 63 2.71 -16.79 6.08
C VAL A 63 2.96 -18.25 5.71
N ALA A 64 2.25 -18.77 4.70
CA ALA A 64 2.39 -20.16 4.27
C ALA A 64 3.83 -20.49 3.83
N ALA A 65 4.43 -19.65 2.99
CA ALA A 65 5.82 -19.82 2.56
C ALA A 65 6.81 -19.75 3.74
N GLY A 66 6.55 -18.88 4.73
CA GLY A 66 7.35 -18.79 5.95
C GLY A 66 7.24 -20.04 6.84
N ILE A 67 6.04 -20.62 6.99
CA ILE A 67 5.80 -21.86 7.73
C ILE A 67 6.51 -23.04 7.04
N LEU A 68 6.48 -23.08 5.71
CA LEU A 68 7.15 -24.11 4.91
C LEU A 68 8.68 -23.94 4.83
N GLY A 69 9.23 -22.84 5.36
CA GLY A 69 10.66 -22.54 5.28
C GLY A 69 11.13 -22.10 3.88
N GLU A 70 10.21 -21.77 2.98
CA GLU A 70 10.50 -21.36 1.60
C GLU A 70 10.96 -19.91 1.50
N THR A 71 10.67 -19.08 2.51
CA THR A 71 11.06 -17.67 2.54
C THR A 71 11.32 -17.15 3.95
N THR A 72 12.18 -16.14 4.04
CA THR A 72 12.38 -15.32 5.24
C THR A 72 11.95 -13.87 5.03
N ALA A 73 11.29 -13.60 3.90
CA ALA A 73 10.83 -12.27 3.51
C ALA A 73 9.85 -11.69 4.52
N VAL A 74 9.91 -10.37 4.68
CA VAL A 74 8.95 -9.60 5.47
C VAL A 74 7.76 -9.22 4.60
N TYR A 75 6.59 -9.09 5.23
CA TYR A 75 5.37 -8.60 4.61
C TYR A 75 5.35 -7.06 4.64
N ASP A 76 5.77 -6.44 3.54
CA ASP A 76 5.75 -4.97 3.37
C ASP A 76 5.19 -4.57 1.99
N PRO A 77 3.92 -4.91 1.70
CA PRO A 77 3.31 -4.66 0.40
C PRO A 77 3.10 -3.16 0.15
N VAL A 78 3.00 -2.77 -1.12
CA VAL A 78 2.35 -1.53 -1.50
C VAL A 78 0.84 -1.77 -1.47
N PRO A 79 0.07 -1.16 -0.54
CA PRO A 79 -1.38 -1.35 -0.48
C PRO A 79 -2.00 -0.96 -1.81
N TYR A 80 -3.04 -1.67 -2.22
CA TYR A 80 -3.74 -1.41 -3.48
C TYR A 80 -5.23 -1.57 -3.24
N PHE A 81 -6.01 -0.63 -3.77
CA PHE A 81 -7.46 -0.76 -3.85
C PHE A 81 -8.01 -0.23 -5.17
N TRP A 82 -9.23 -0.65 -5.49
CA TRP A 82 -9.98 -0.11 -6.61
C TRP A 82 -11.46 0.00 -6.26
N SER A 83 -12.15 0.87 -6.99
CA SER A 83 -13.59 1.07 -6.91
C SER A 83 -14.10 1.43 -8.30
N GLU A 84 -15.34 1.07 -8.59
CA GLU A 84 -16.07 1.61 -9.73
C GLU A 84 -17.16 2.55 -9.21
N GLN A 85 -17.13 3.80 -9.65
CA GLN A 85 -18.07 4.82 -9.21
C GLN A 85 -18.60 5.56 -10.42
N PHE A 86 -19.91 5.51 -10.64
CA PHE A 86 -20.57 6.22 -11.75
C PHE A 86 -19.92 5.94 -13.12
N GLY A 87 -19.54 4.68 -13.39
CA GLY A 87 -18.87 4.26 -14.63
C GLY A 87 -17.39 4.65 -14.73
N ARG A 88 -16.80 5.19 -13.66
CA ARG A 88 -15.36 5.52 -13.60
C ARG A 88 -14.63 4.48 -12.76
N PHE A 89 -13.56 3.93 -13.32
CA PHE A 89 -12.65 3.05 -12.60
C PHE A 89 -11.63 3.90 -11.84
N VAL A 90 -11.70 3.83 -10.51
CA VAL A 90 -10.86 4.56 -9.56
C VAL A 90 -9.92 3.57 -8.91
N GLN A 91 -8.63 3.81 -9.00
CA GLN A 91 -7.61 2.93 -8.45
C GLN A 91 -6.65 3.71 -7.57
N TYR A 92 -6.21 3.11 -6.47
CA TYR A 92 -5.24 3.71 -5.57
C TYR A 92 -4.18 2.71 -5.19
N ALA A 93 -2.93 3.17 -5.13
CA ALA A 93 -1.84 2.39 -4.60
C ALA A 93 -1.02 3.23 -3.62
N GLY A 94 -0.56 2.59 -2.56
CA GLY A 94 0.34 3.18 -1.57
C GLY A 94 -0.33 3.61 -0.27
N HIS A 95 0.35 4.46 0.48
CA HIS A 95 -0.16 5.07 1.70
C HIS A 95 0.43 6.48 1.83
N HIS A 96 -0.40 7.47 2.14
CA HIS A 96 0.05 8.85 2.30
C HIS A 96 -0.50 9.46 3.58
N ALA A 97 0.29 10.35 4.17
CA ALA A 97 -0.08 11.21 5.28
C ALA A 97 -0.51 12.59 4.75
N ALA A 98 -1.21 13.36 5.58
CA ALA A 98 -1.70 14.69 5.19
C ALA A 98 -0.58 15.69 4.84
N ALA A 99 0.64 15.48 5.35
CA ALA A 99 1.79 16.33 5.08
C ALA A 99 2.51 15.98 3.75
N ASP A 100 2.17 14.86 3.11
CA ASP A 100 2.80 14.46 1.85
C ASP A 100 2.39 15.40 0.71
N ARG A 101 3.35 15.79 -0.13
CA ARG A 101 3.15 16.76 -1.20
C ARG A 101 2.28 16.17 -2.30
N LEU A 102 1.16 16.82 -2.58
CA LEU A 102 0.25 16.46 -3.64
C LEU A 102 0.73 17.01 -5.01
N VAL A 103 0.71 16.17 -6.04
CA VAL A 103 1.05 16.50 -7.43
C VAL A 103 -0.05 16.00 -8.37
N TRP A 104 -0.72 16.93 -9.06
CA TRP A 104 -1.76 16.62 -10.05
C TRP A 104 -1.18 16.27 -11.41
N ARG A 105 -1.80 15.31 -12.09
CA ARG A 105 -1.48 14.87 -13.46
C ARG A 105 -2.77 14.81 -14.29
N GLY A 106 -2.96 15.81 -15.15
CA GLY A 106 -4.19 15.99 -15.92
C GLY A 106 -5.27 16.75 -15.15
N ASP A 107 -6.45 16.84 -15.74
CA ASP A 107 -7.58 17.60 -15.23
C ASP A 107 -8.58 16.70 -14.48
N PRO A 108 -8.86 16.93 -13.18
CA PRO A 108 -9.83 16.15 -12.40
C PRO A 108 -11.29 16.27 -12.89
N GLU A 109 -11.63 17.33 -13.64
CA GLU A 109 -12.95 17.46 -14.27
C GLU A 109 -13.07 16.56 -15.51
N GLY A 110 -11.93 16.18 -16.09
CA GLY A 110 -11.84 15.31 -17.25
C GLY A 110 -12.06 13.82 -16.96
N PRO A 111 -12.06 12.97 -18.02
CA PRO A 111 -12.30 11.54 -17.89
C PRO A 111 -11.10 10.75 -17.36
N ALA A 112 -9.89 11.31 -17.40
CA ALA A 112 -8.66 10.59 -17.06
C ALA A 112 -7.59 11.47 -16.41
N TRP A 113 -7.30 11.20 -15.14
CA TRP A 113 -6.36 11.98 -14.33
C TRP A 113 -5.69 11.10 -13.27
N THR A 114 -4.62 11.62 -12.68
CA THR A 114 -3.92 10.97 -11.58
C THR A 114 -3.48 12.03 -10.58
N VAL A 115 -3.52 11.69 -9.30
CA VAL A 115 -2.88 12.46 -8.24
C VAL A 115 -1.82 11.58 -7.60
N CYS A 116 -0.63 12.15 -7.41
CA CYS A 116 0.52 11.50 -6.80
C CYS A 116 0.83 12.20 -5.48
N TRP A 117 1.23 11.43 -4.47
CA TRP A 117 1.73 11.95 -3.20
C TRP A 117 3.22 11.66 -3.07
N LEU A 118 3.99 12.71 -2.80
CA LEU A 118 5.43 12.66 -2.60
C LEU A 118 5.79 12.90 -1.12
N ARG A 119 6.62 12.02 -0.58
CA ARG A 119 7.34 12.25 0.69
C ARG A 119 8.78 12.60 0.36
N GLY A 120 9.13 13.88 0.49
CA GLY A 120 10.35 14.40 -0.13
C GLY A 120 10.27 14.29 -1.65
N ASP A 121 11.17 13.51 -2.24
CA ASP A 121 11.21 13.20 -3.68
C ASP A 121 10.66 11.81 -4.04
N ARG A 122 10.21 11.02 -3.06
CA ARG A 122 9.75 9.64 -3.30
C ARG A 122 8.23 9.58 -3.43
N LEU A 123 7.77 8.81 -4.42
CA LEU A 123 6.35 8.47 -4.54
C LEU A 123 5.94 7.52 -3.42
N VAL A 124 4.95 7.92 -2.63
CA VAL A 124 4.40 7.11 -1.52
C VAL A 124 2.97 6.64 -1.78
N ALA A 125 2.21 7.37 -2.59
CA ALA A 125 0.90 6.93 -3.04
C ALA A 125 0.51 7.56 -4.38
N LEU A 126 -0.49 6.98 -5.04
CA LEU A 126 -1.20 7.61 -6.15
C LEU A 126 -2.65 7.12 -6.23
N LEU A 127 -3.52 7.99 -6.73
CA LEU A 127 -4.88 7.69 -7.14
C LEU A 127 -5.00 7.99 -8.63
N ALA A 128 -5.48 7.02 -9.41
CA ALA A 128 -5.64 7.11 -10.85
C ALA A 128 -7.10 6.85 -11.23
N VAL A 129 -7.65 7.73 -12.06
CA VAL A 129 -8.97 7.57 -12.70
C VAL A 129 -8.74 7.53 -14.20
N GLY A 130 -9.21 6.47 -14.87
CA GLY A 130 -9.01 6.31 -16.32
C GLY A 130 -7.55 6.24 -16.77
N ARG A 131 -6.61 5.97 -15.85
CA ARG A 131 -5.15 5.91 -16.11
C ARG A 131 -4.52 4.63 -15.53
N PRO A 132 -4.86 3.44 -16.02
CA PRO A 132 -4.33 2.17 -15.50
C PRO A 132 -2.81 2.05 -15.66
N ARG A 133 -2.23 2.71 -16.67
CA ARG A 133 -0.77 2.76 -16.87
C ARG A 133 -0.07 3.50 -15.73
N ASP A 134 -0.64 4.61 -15.26
CA ASP A 134 -0.09 5.38 -14.16
C ASP A 134 -0.11 4.53 -12.90
N LEU A 135 -1.22 3.85 -12.58
CA LEU A 135 -1.26 2.94 -11.44
C LEU A 135 -0.18 1.84 -11.52
N ALA A 136 -0.08 1.14 -12.66
CA ALA A 136 0.86 0.04 -12.82
C ALA A 136 2.33 0.48 -12.69
N GLN A 137 2.67 1.67 -13.20
CA GLN A 137 4.01 2.24 -13.05
C GLN A 137 4.24 2.79 -11.63
N GLY A 138 3.24 3.48 -11.08
CA GLY A 138 3.29 4.06 -9.74
C GLY A 138 3.53 3.02 -8.67
N ARG A 139 2.84 1.86 -8.72
CA ARG A 139 3.05 0.76 -7.75
C ARG A 139 4.51 0.29 -7.73
N LYS A 140 5.13 0.15 -8.92
CA LYS A 140 6.55 -0.23 -9.04
C LYS A 140 7.51 0.86 -8.55
N LEU A 141 7.17 2.12 -8.78
CA LEU A 141 7.98 3.25 -8.30
C LEU A 141 7.92 3.39 -6.78
N ILE A 142 6.73 3.22 -6.18
CA ILE A 142 6.55 3.17 -4.73
C ILE A 142 7.36 2.00 -4.15
N GLU A 143 7.31 0.83 -4.82
CA GLU A 143 8.08 -0.35 -4.41
C GLU A 143 9.59 -0.10 -4.44
N ALA A 144 10.09 0.54 -5.49
CA ALA A 144 11.51 0.87 -5.66
C ALA A 144 12.01 2.01 -4.77
N GLY A 145 11.12 2.90 -4.30
CA GLY A 145 11.47 4.02 -3.42
C GLY A 145 12.48 5.00 -4.01
N ARG A 146 12.56 5.10 -5.34
CA ARG A 146 13.49 5.99 -6.04
C ARG A 146 13.00 7.45 -6.01
N PRO A 147 13.92 8.43 -5.87
CA PRO A 147 13.64 9.84 -6.10
C PRO A 147 13.03 10.13 -7.48
N LEU A 148 12.06 11.04 -7.52
CA LEU A 148 11.39 11.54 -8.72
C LEU A 148 11.51 13.06 -8.82
N ASP A 149 11.63 13.55 -10.05
CA ASP A 149 11.47 14.97 -10.35
C ASP A 149 9.97 15.31 -10.35
N ALA A 150 9.57 16.18 -9.41
CA ALA A 150 8.16 16.55 -9.23
C ALA A 150 7.55 17.30 -10.43
N ARG A 151 8.36 17.99 -11.24
CA ARG A 151 7.87 18.70 -12.44
C ARG A 151 7.62 17.72 -13.58
N ALA A 152 8.55 16.79 -13.82
CA ALA A 152 8.36 15.69 -14.76
C ALA A 152 7.19 14.80 -14.33
N LEU A 153 7.02 14.59 -13.01
CA LEU A 153 5.90 13.87 -12.43
C LEU A 153 4.57 14.60 -12.61
N ALA A 154 4.52 15.91 -12.85
CA ALA A 154 3.25 16.61 -13.09
C ALA A 154 2.75 16.47 -14.54
N ASP A 155 3.62 16.10 -15.49
CA ASP A 155 3.29 16.02 -16.92
C ASP A 155 2.50 14.74 -17.25
N PRO A 156 1.20 14.83 -17.59
CA PRO A 156 0.37 13.67 -17.90
C PRO A 156 0.67 13.03 -19.27
N GLY A 157 1.46 13.69 -20.13
CA GLY A 157 1.94 13.16 -21.41
C GLY A 157 3.18 12.26 -21.24
N ARG A 158 3.86 12.36 -20.10
CA ARG A 158 5.07 11.59 -19.80
C ARG A 158 4.75 10.34 -18.96
N PRO A 159 5.28 9.15 -19.29
CA PRO A 159 5.20 7.99 -18.41
C PRO A 159 5.81 8.27 -17.04
N LEU A 160 5.15 7.82 -15.95
CA LEU A 160 5.62 8.06 -14.57
C LEU A 160 7.07 7.60 -14.35
N LYS A 161 7.44 6.44 -14.90
CA LYS A 161 8.79 5.89 -14.76
C LYS A 161 9.89 6.81 -15.31
N ASP A 162 9.55 7.70 -16.24
CA ASP A 162 10.51 8.62 -16.86
C ASP A 162 10.72 9.89 -16.01
N ALA A 163 10.04 10.01 -14.86
CA ALA A 163 10.25 11.06 -13.88
C ALA A 163 11.33 10.72 -12.85
N MET A 164 11.95 9.53 -12.88
CA MET A 164 13.06 9.18 -11.99
C MET A 164 14.24 10.13 -12.19
N THR A 165 14.81 10.62 -11.09
CA THR A 165 16.11 11.30 -11.16
C THR A 165 17.24 10.26 -11.23
N GLY A 166 18.31 10.61 -11.94
CA GLY A 166 19.56 9.83 -11.94
C GLY A 166 20.14 9.64 -10.55
#